data_AF-A0A838GAD0-F1
#
_entry.id   AF-A0A838GAD0-F1
#
_cell.length_a   1.000
_cell.length_b   1.000
_cell.length_c   1.000
_cell.angle_alpha   90.00
_cell.angle_beta   90.00
_cell.angle_gamma   90.00
#
_symmetry.space_group_name_H-M   'P 1'
#
loop_
_entity.id
_entity.type
_entity.pdbx_description
1 polymer ?
#
loop_
_entity_poly.entity_id
_entity_poly.type
_entity_poly.pdbx_seq_one_letter_code
_entity_poly.pdbx_strand_id
1 'polypeptide(L)' 'MTETSSLRERLAQDLKAAMKDRDTELRDTIRFILSAVKNVEIDKRAPLTVDEEIALLRTQAKQRRDSIDQFRAGGR' A
#
# COMPACT_ATOMS: atom_id res chain seq x y z
N MET A 1 -2.56 2.12 -26.43
CA MET A 1 -2.38 0.89 -25.63
C MET A 1 -2.23 1.38 -24.19
N THR A 2 -3.28 1.28 -23.39
CA THR A 2 -3.28 1.75 -22.00
C THR A 2 -2.37 0.85 -21.18
N GLU A 3 -1.18 1.33 -20.85
CA GLU A 3 -0.30 0.69 -19.88
C GLU A 3 -0.99 0.67 -18.51
N THR A 4 -1.68 -0.42 -18.21
CA THR A 4 -1.97 -0.75 -16.82
C THR A 4 -0.82 -1.62 -16.34
N SER A 5 0.32 -0.98 -16.05
CA SER A 5 1.36 -1.66 -15.28
C SER A 5 0.73 -2.05 -13.95
N SER A 6 0.89 -3.32 -13.54
CA SER A 6 0.25 -3.85 -12.32
C SER A 6 0.61 -2.97 -11.12
N LEU A 7 -0.28 -2.84 -10.13
CA LEU A 7 -0.02 -2.02 -8.94
C LEU A 7 1.35 -2.36 -8.32
N ARG A 8 1.69 -3.64 -8.33
CA ARG A 8 2.97 -4.16 -7.84
C ARG A 8 4.18 -3.62 -8.60
N GLU A 9 4.11 -3.55 -9.92
CA GLU A 9 5.19 -3.00 -10.75
C GLU A 9 5.39 -1.51 -10.46
N ARG A 10 4.29 -0.75 -10.39
CA ARG A 10 4.34 0.68 -10.06
C ARG A 10 4.92 0.91 -8.67
N LEU A 11 4.44 0.18 -7.66
CA LEU A 11 4.98 0.25 -6.30
C LEU A 11 6.47 -0.16 -6.24
N ALA A 12 6.92 -1.11 -7.07
CA ALA A 12 8.32 -1.48 -7.13
C ALA A 12 9.20 -0.37 -7.74
N GLN A 13 8.69 0.36 -8.73
CA GLN A 13 9.35 1.55 -9.29
C GLN A 13 9.41 2.69 -8.28
N ASP A 14 8.28 2.98 -7.63
CA ASP A 14 8.17 4.02 -6.61
C ASP A 14 9.08 3.71 -5.40
N LEU A 15 9.20 2.43 -5.02
CA LEU A 15 10.12 2.01 -3.95
C LEU A 15 11.58 2.31 -4.31
N LYS A 16 11.99 2.03 -5.55
CA LYS A 16 13.36 2.33 -6.02
C LYS A 16 13.61 3.83 -6.01
N ALA A 17 12.64 4.64 -6.46
CA ALA A 17 12.71 6.09 -6.42
C ALA A 17 12.86 6.60 -4.98
N ALA A 18 11.98 6.16 -4.07
CA ALA A 18 12.04 6.52 -2.66
C ALA A 18 13.37 6.14 -1.99
N MET A 19 13.95 4.98 -2.35
CA MET A 19 15.26 4.58 -1.87
C MET A 19 16.39 5.47 -2.39
N LYS A 20 16.34 5.87 -3.67
CA LYS A 20 17.32 6.77 -4.28
C LYS A 20 17.25 8.17 -3.67
N ASP A 21 16.05 8.67 -3.46
CA ASP A 21 15.79 10.01 -2.93
C ASP A 21 15.93 10.06 -1.40
N ARG A 22 16.17 8.91 -0.76
CA ARG A 22 16.25 8.73 0.70
C ARG A 22 14.97 9.15 1.42
N ASP A 23 13.84 9.10 0.73
CA ASP A 23 12.52 9.32 1.32
C ASP A 23 12.11 8.10 2.15
N THR A 24 12.40 8.17 3.44
CA THR A 24 12.12 7.07 4.38
C THR A 24 10.63 6.86 4.59
N GLU A 25 9.83 7.92 4.61
CA GLU A 25 8.39 7.86 4.87
C GLU A 25 7.66 7.17 3.71
N LEU A 26 7.94 7.60 2.48
CA LEU A 26 7.38 7.01 1.28
C LEU A 26 7.82 5.55 1.13
N ARG A 27 9.12 5.28 1.32
CA ARG A 27 9.69 3.93 1.24
C ARG A 27 9.01 2.97 2.20
N ASP A 28 8.82 3.37 3.46
CA ASP A 28 8.23 2.50 4.48
C ASP A 28 6.73 2.33 4.26
N THR A 29 6.04 3.37 3.79
CA THR A 29 4.64 3.30 3.35
C THR A 29 4.45 2.30 2.20
N ILE A 30 5.31 2.35 1.18
CA ILE A 30 5.25 1.43 0.04
C ILE A 30 5.51 -0.02 0.50
N ARG A 31 6.51 -0.25 1.36
CA ARG A 31 6.79 -1.60 1.90
C ARG A 31 5.64 -2.14 2.73
N PHE A 32 4.97 -1.28 3.48
CA PHE A 32 3.78 -1.67 4.23
C PHE A 32 2.69 -2.14 3.26
N ILE A 33 2.40 -1.38 2.20
CA ILE A 33 1.37 -1.73 1.23
C ILE A 33 1.70 -3.06 0.52
N LEU A 34 2.95 -3.24 0.09
CA LEU A 34 3.40 -4.49 -0.54
C LEU A 34 3.25 -5.69 0.41
N SER A 35 3.53 -5.51 1.71
CA SER A 35 3.33 -6.55 2.72
C SER A 35 1.84 -6.88 2.89
N ALA A 36 0.97 -5.86 2.91
CA ALA A 36 -0.48 -6.06 3.02
C ALA A 36 -1.03 -6.82 1.80
N VAL A 37 -0.62 -6.44 0.58
CA VAL A 37 -0.95 -7.16 -0.67
C VAL A 37 -0.54 -8.63 -0.55
N LYS A 38 0.72 -8.89 -0.19
CA LYS A 38 1.26 -10.25 -0.04
C LYS A 38 0.49 -11.07 1.00
N ASN A 39 0.12 -10.48 2.14
CA ASN A 39 -0.64 -11.17 3.17
C ASN A 39 -2.01 -11.62 2.64
N VAL A 40 -2.71 -10.74 1.92
CA VAL A 40 -4.01 -11.09 1.34
C VAL A 40 -3.84 -12.16 0.24
N GLU A 41 -2.80 -12.09 -0.58
CA GLU A 41 -2.49 -13.14 -1.57
C GLU A 41 -2.24 -14.50 -0.92
N ILE A 42 -1.54 -14.52 0.23
CA ILE A 42 -1.29 -15.74 1.02
C ILE A 42 -2.61 -16.29 1.58
N ASP A 43 -3.43 -15.43 2.18
CA ASP A 43 -4.72 -15.82 2.77
C ASP A 43 -5.68 -16.36 1.70
N LYS A 44 -5.71 -15.70 0.53
CA LYS A 44 -6.50 -16.10 -0.63
C LYS A 44 -5.92 -17.32 -1.36
N ARG A 45 -4.64 -17.61 -1.17
CA ARG A 45 -3.84 -18.59 -1.94
C ARG A 45 -3.85 -18.33 -3.45
N ALA A 46 -4.00 -17.07 -3.86
CA ALA A 46 -4.01 -16.65 -5.25
C ALA A 46 -3.63 -15.16 -5.35
N PRO A 47 -3.13 -14.71 -6.52
CA PRO A 47 -2.89 -13.28 -6.77
C PRO A 47 -4.17 -12.45 -6.62
N LEU A 48 -3.98 -11.17 -6.27
CA LEU A 48 -5.07 -10.20 -6.28
C LEU A 48 -5.37 -9.76 -7.72
N THR A 49 -6.65 -9.60 -8.01
CA THR A 49 -7.12 -8.88 -9.19
C THR A 49 -6.99 -7.38 -8.97
N VAL A 50 -6.98 -6.60 -10.04
CA VAL A 50 -6.89 -5.12 -9.98
C VAL A 50 -7.98 -4.53 -9.08
N ASP A 51 -9.20 -5.07 -9.12
CA ASP A 51 -10.31 -4.58 -8.29
C ASP A 51 -10.08 -4.87 -6.80
N GLU A 52 -9.54 -6.03 -6.47
CA GLU A 52 -9.20 -6.39 -5.09
C GLU A 52 -8.00 -5.58 -4.57
N GLU A 53 -7.03 -5.29 -5.42
CA GLU A 53 -5.92 -4.37 -5.10
C GLU A 53 -6.46 -2.98 -4.76
N ILE A 54 -7.36 -2.43 -5.56
CA ILE A 54 -8.01 -1.13 -5.31
C ILE A 54 -8.83 -1.18 -4.00
N ALA A 55 -9.59 -2.25 -3.76
CA ALA A 55 -10.37 -2.42 -2.54
C ALA A 55 -9.48 -2.49 -1.29
N LEU A 56 -8.35 -3.21 -1.37
CA LEU A 56 -7.35 -3.27 -0.31
C LEU A 56 -6.77 -1.88 -0.03
N LEU A 57 -6.38 -1.12 -1.06
CA LEU A 57 -5.85 0.23 -0.91
C LEU A 57 -6.87 1.17 -0.23
N ARG A 58 -8.15 1.11 -0.63
CA ARG A 58 -9.22 1.89 0.01
C ARG A 58 -9.34 1.55 1.50
N THR A 59 -9.33 0.26 1.82
CA THR A 59 -9.39 -0.23 3.21
C THR A 59 -8.20 0.27 4.02
N GLN A 60 -6.99 0.14 3.48
CA GLN A 60 -5.75 0.60 4.11
C GLN A 60 -5.72 2.12 4.33
N ALA A 61 -6.25 2.90 3.39
CA ALA A 61 -6.37 4.35 3.52
C ALA A 61 -7.40 4.74 4.60
N LYS A 62 -8.53 4.03 4.67
CA LYS A 62 -9.54 4.25 5.69
C LYS A 62 -8.98 3.94 7.09
N GLN A 63 -8.37 2.78 7.28
CA GLN A 63 -7.77 2.38 8.56
C GLN A 63 -6.79 3.43 9.09
N ARG A 64 -5.96 4.03 8.22
CA ARG A 64 -5.04 5.11 8.61
C ARG A 64 -5.75 6.37 9.05
N ARG A 65 -6.81 6.78 8.35
CA ARG A 65 -7.63 7.95 8.73
C ARG A 65 -8.31 7.72 10.08
N ASP A 66 -8.92 6.55 10.24
CA ASP A 66 -9.55 6.16 11.49
C ASP A 66 -8.52 6.12 12.64
N SER A 67 -7.31 5.60 12.41
CA SER A 67 -6.22 5.64 13.40
C SER A 67 -5.77 7.06 13.72
N ILE A 68 -5.62 7.94 12.72
CA ILE A 68 -5.25 9.35 12.93
C ILE A 68 -6.30 10.03 13.83
N ASP A 69 -7.58 9.82 13.57
CA ASP A 69 -8.65 10.42 14.37
C ASP A 69 -8.68 9.85 15.80
N GLN A 70 -8.41 8.55 15.96
CA GLN A 70 -8.29 7.91 17.29
C GLN A 70 -7.07 8.42 18.08
N PHE A 71 -5.92 8.59 17.43
CA PHE A 71 -4.72 9.14 18.03
C PHE A 71 -4.96 10.58 18.50
N ARG A 72 -5.51 11.43 17.61
CA ARG A 72 -5.93 12.80 17.92
C ARG A 72 -6.90 12.87 19.10
N ALA A 73 -7.94 12.03 19.11
CA ALA A 73 -8.91 11.99 20.20
C ALA A 73 -8.27 11.54 21.53
N GLY A 74 -7.25 10.69 21.47
CA GLY A 74 -6.45 10.24 22.61
C GLY A 74 -5.34 11.21 23.03
N GLY A 75 -5.19 12.37 22.37
CA GLY A 75 -4.18 13.38 22.69
C GLY A 75 -2.74 12.97 22.35
N ARG A 76 -2.54 12.08 21.37
CA ARG A 76 -1.24 11.55 20.96
C ARG A 76 -1.12 11.42 19.44
#